data_AF-A0A7W6QEE4-F1
#
_entry.id   AF-A0A7W6QEE4-F1
#
_cell.length_a   1.000
_cell.length_b   1.000
_cell.length_c   1.000
_cell.angle_alpha   90.00
_cell.angle_beta   90.00
_cell.angle_gamma   90.00
#
_symmetry.space_group_name_H-M   'P 1'
#
loop_
_entity.id
_entity.type
_entity.pdbx_description
1 polymer ?
#
loop_
_entity_poly.entity_id
_entity_poly.type
_entity_poly.pdbx_seq_one_letter_code
_entity_poly.pdbx_strand_id
1 'polypeptide(L)'
;RHAIRPQSHSLRRLRLSRRRNDMASMNVDSTYAGSDKSERFGMTVGHSAFEDLLVGANLGSVPVVQRETEMFFRTTSDAQFQSLLATGRVSATVETFISTEAAYARYSGVTVQFMTKGGTKASLAQMGVGDASRVVRSYDLPSVAPVWTASRAFFKSEDGVLIIGLGRGAALDLFNRSIIDSTRCLNDRK
;
A
#
# COMPACT_ATOMS: atom_id res chain seq x y z
N ARG A 1 -17.20 -53.44 -9.34
CA ARG A 1 -17.14 -54.03 -7.97
C ARG A 1 -15.68 -54.04 -7.52
N HIS A 2 -15.31 -53.21 -6.55
CA HIS A 2 -14.48 -53.55 -5.39
C HIS A 2 -14.21 -52.26 -4.62
N ALA A 3 -14.36 -52.33 -3.30
CA ALA A 3 -14.15 -51.23 -2.38
C ALA A 3 -13.04 -51.62 -1.41
N ILE A 4 -12.11 -50.69 -1.15
CA ILE A 4 -11.32 -50.69 0.08
C ILE A 4 -11.36 -49.26 0.62
N ARG A 5 -11.67 -49.14 1.90
CA ARG A 5 -11.73 -47.88 2.66
C ARG A 5 -10.87 -48.07 3.94
N PRO A 6 -10.72 -47.02 4.76
CA PRO A 6 -9.46 -46.35 5.03
C PRO A 6 -8.63 -47.00 6.16
N GLN A 7 -7.36 -46.60 6.30
CA GLN A 7 -6.64 -46.75 7.57
C GLN A 7 -6.61 -45.45 8.36
N SER A 8 -6.93 -45.58 9.64
CA SER A 8 -6.99 -44.53 10.65
C SER A 8 -5.75 -44.59 11.57
N HIS A 9 -5.15 -43.44 11.89
CA HIS A 9 -4.21 -43.36 13.02
C HIS A 9 -4.53 -42.24 13.99
N SER A 10 -4.51 -42.59 15.27
CA SER A 10 -4.77 -41.74 16.44
C SER A 10 -4.22 -42.45 17.70
N LEU A 11 -4.02 -41.83 18.86
CA LEU A 11 -4.22 -40.43 19.26
C LEU A 11 -2.91 -39.86 19.82
N ARG A 12 -2.73 -38.53 19.76
CA ARG A 12 -2.14 -37.83 20.92
C ARG A 12 -2.66 -36.39 21.10
N ARG A 13 -3.50 -36.24 22.13
CA ARG A 13 -3.79 -34.95 22.74
C ARG A 13 -2.55 -34.47 23.50
N LEU A 14 -2.19 -33.21 23.35
CA LEU A 14 -1.48 -32.45 24.38
C LEU A 14 -2.42 -31.31 24.81
N ARG A 15 -2.81 -31.34 26.08
CA ARG A 15 -3.77 -30.41 26.67
C ARG A 15 -3.03 -29.64 27.77
N LEU A 16 -3.20 -28.32 27.75
CA LEU A 16 -2.97 -27.40 28.88
C LEU A 16 -1.54 -27.28 29.43
N SER A 17 -0.99 -26.08 29.31
CA SER A 17 -0.74 -25.31 30.52
C SER A 17 -1.37 -23.92 30.37
N ARG A 18 -2.23 -23.55 31.34
CA ARG A 18 -2.57 -22.14 31.57
C ARG A 18 -1.46 -21.59 32.45
N ARG A 19 -0.89 -20.44 32.10
CA ARG A 19 -0.36 -19.52 33.10
C ARG A 19 -1.07 -18.18 32.95
N ARG A 20 -1.90 -17.88 33.95
CA ARG A 20 -2.24 -16.50 34.30
C ARG A 20 -0.98 -15.87 34.87
N ASN A 21 -0.66 -14.66 34.46
CA ASN A 21 0.02 -13.71 35.34
C ASN A 21 -0.96 -12.54 35.50
N ASP A 22 -1.67 -12.54 36.62
CA ASP A 22 -2.26 -11.33 37.20
C ASP A 22 -1.23 -10.74 38.20
N MET A 23 -1.48 -9.52 38.67
CA MET A 23 -0.59 -8.64 39.46
C MET A 23 0.49 -7.92 38.62
N ALA A 24 0.75 -6.61 38.77
CA ALA A 24 0.20 -5.65 39.73
C ALA A 24 -0.10 -4.29 39.09
N SER A 25 -1.24 -3.76 39.50
CA SER A 25 -1.56 -2.35 39.68
C SER A 25 -0.39 -1.40 39.96
N MET A 26 -0.28 -0.33 39.15
CA MET A 26 0.19 0.98 39.61
C MET A 26 -0.72 2.06 39.00
N ASN A 27 -1.61 2.61 39.83
CA ASN A 27 -2.20 3.92 39.57
C ASN A 27 -1.11 4.98 39.77
N VAL A 28 -1.03 5.93 38.85
CA VAL A 28 -0.50 7.26 39.14
C VAL A 28 -1.51 8.26 38.59
N ASP A 29 -2.26 8.88 39.49
CA ASP A 29 -3.01 10.08 39.18
C ASP A 29 -2.04 11.18 38.73
N SER A 30 -2.38 11.85 37.63
CA SER A 30 -1.87 13.20 37.36
C SER A 30 -2.97 14.02 36.72
N THR A 31 -3.86 14.51 37.58
CA THR A 31 -4.83 15.53 37.24
C THR A 31 -4.10 16.81 36.85
N TYR A 32 -4.27 17.27 35.61
CA TYR A 32 -3.99 18.67 35.29
C TYR A 32 -5.18 19.28 34.54
N ALA A 33 -6.12 19.80 35.32
CA ALA A 33 -7.14 20.69 34.82
C ALA A 33 -6.50 22.07 34.59
N GLY A 34 -6.43 22.49 33.33
CA GLY A 34 -5.92 23.80 32.92
C GLY A 34 -6.85 24.39 31.88
N SER A 35 -7.94 24.99 32.34
CA SER A 35 -8.85 25.75 31.48
C SER A 35 -8.19 27.05 31.05
N ASP A 36 -8.22 27.38 29.77
CA ASP A 36 -8.65 28.73 29.40
C ASP A 36 -9.50 28.78 28.13
N LYS A 37 -10.39 29.75 28.14
CA LYS A 37 -11.14 30.27 27.00
C LYS A 37 -10.33 31.49 26.54
N SER A 38 -10.19 31.89 25.30
CA SER A 38 -11.05 31.79 24.13
C SER A 38 -10.32 32.54 23.03
N GLU A 39 -10.47 32.14 21.77
CA GLU A 39 -10.79 33.17 20.78
C GLU A 39 -11.55 32.61 19.58
N ARG A 40 -12.49 33.42 19.09
CA ARG A 40 -13.51 33.05 18.12
C ARG A 40 -13.33 33.93 16.89
N PHE A 41 -12.47 33.50 15.97
CA PHE A 41 -12.46 34.04 14.61
C PHE A 41 -12.75 32.94 13.61
N GLY A 42 -13.98 32.95 13.11
CA GLY A 42 -14.32 32.18 11.92
C GLY A 42 -14.00 33.01 10.68
N MET A 43 -13.31 32.41 9.71
CA MET A 43 -13.41 32.81 8.32
C MET A 43 -13.31 31.57 7.44
N THR A 44 -14.43 31.23 6.81
CA THR A 44 -14.44 30.33 5.65
C THR A 44 -13.84 31.08 4.47
N VAL A 45 -12.64 30.70 4.04
CA VAL A 45 -12.20 30.94 2.67
C VAL A 45 -11.52 29.68 2.17
N GLY A 46 -12.18 28.96 1.26
CA GLY A 46 -11.51 27.98 0.44
C GLY A 46 -10.76 28.71 -0.66
N HIS A 47 -9.44 28.64 -0.68
CA HIS A 47 -8.66 28.83 -1.90
C HIS A 47 -7.56 27.79 -1.97
N SER A 48 -7.42 27.21 -3.17
CA SER A 48 -6.33 26.34 -3.56
C SER A 48 -4.99 27.04 -3.31
N ALA A 49 -4.09 26.43 -2.53
CA ALA A 49 -2.72 26.93 -2.35
C ALA A 49 -1.81 26.55 -3.54
N PHE A 50 -2.29 26.84 -4.75
CA PHE A 50 -1.52 26.90 -5.99
C PHE A 50 -1.77 28.29 -6.57
N GLU A 51 -0.67 28.98 -6.89
CA GLU A 51 -0.61 30.41 -7.23
C GLU A 51 -0.98 31.36 -6.08
N ASP A 52 0.03 31.90 -5.39
CA ASP A 52 0.15 33.37 -5.36
C ASP A 52 1.58 33.90 -5.11
N LEU A 53 2.01 34.69 -6.10
CA LEU A 53 2.88 35.87 -6.03
C LEU A 53 4.32 35.78 -5.46
N LEU A 54 5.27 35.71 -6.39
CA LEU A 54 6.65 36.19 -6.21
C LEU A 54 6.68 37.71 -5.94
N VAL A 55 6.95 38.10 -4.69
CA VAL A 55 7.50 39.44 -4.35
C VAL A 55 8.89 39.25 -3.76
N GLY A 56 9.86 39.97 -4.30
CA GLY A 56 11.28 39.67 -4.13
C GLY A 56 11.78 39.72 -2.68
N ALA A 57 12.24 38.58 -2.17
CA ALA A 57 13.13 38.49 -1.03
C ALA A 57 14.32 37.59 -1.40
N ASN A 58 15.53 38.19 -1.42
CA ASN A 58 16.77 37.48 -1.65
C ASN A 58 17.14 36.65 -0.40
N LEU A 59 16.63 35.42 -0.33
CA LEU A 59 16.98 34.43 0.68
C LEU A 59 17.50 33.18 -0.03
N GLY A 60 18.65 32.68 0.44
CA GLY A 60 19.49 31.73 -0.29
C GLY A 60 18.74 30.47 -0.73
N SER A 61 19.13 29.95 -1.90
CA SER A 61 18.54 28.82 -2.60
C SER A 61 18.22 27.64 -1.67
N VAL A 62 16.99 27.59 -1.16
CA VAL A 62 16.43 26.39 -0.56
C VAL A 62 16.42 25.35 -1.68
N PRO A 63 17.12 24.22 -1.55
CA PRO A 63 17.01 23.17 -2.56
C PRO A 63 15.56 22.72 -2.55
N VAL A 64 14.84 23.04 -3.64
CA VAL A 64 13.61 22.34 -3.96
C VAL A 64 14.03 20.90 -4.21
N VAL A 65 13.95 20.09 -3.15
CA VAL A 65 14.06 18.65 -3.25
C VAL A 65 12.90 18.25 -4.15
N GLN A 66 13.19 18.04 -5.43
CA GLN A 66 12.29 17.38 -6.33
C GLN A 66 12.05 16.02 -5.70
N ARG A 67 10.89 15.89 -5.05
CA ARG A 67 10.40 14.61 -4.55
C ARG A 67 10.02 13.85 -5.81
N GLU A 68 11.00 13.16 -6.40
CA GLU A 68 10.78 12.28 -7.55
C GLU A 68 9.53 11.44 -7.26
N THR A 69 8.60 11.40 -8.20
CA THR A 69 7.35 10.65 -8.04
C THR A 69 7.39 9.41 -8.89
N GLU A 70 6.86 8.31 -8.34
CA GLU A 70 6.75 7.04 -9.06
C GLU A 70 5.30 6.80 -9.47
N MET A 71 5.12 6.39 -10.72
CA MET A 71 3.81 6.15 -11.32
C MET A 71 3.52 4.67 -11.43
N PHE A 72 2.33 4.27 -10.98
CA PHE A 72 1.84 2.89 -11.06
C PHE A 72 0.42 2.83 -11.58
N PHE A 73 0.03 1.69 -12.15
CA PHE A 73 -1.26 1.51 -12.82
C PHE A 73 -1.93 0.21 -12.38
N ARG A 74 -3.25 0.25 -12.21
CA ARG A 74 -4.08 -0.94 -11.94
C ARG A 74 -5.49 -0.72 -12.46
N THR A 75 -6.07 -1.71 -13.14
CA THR A 75 -7.52 -1.75 -13.38
C THR A 75 -8.24 -2.45 -12.23
N THR A 76 -9.36 -1.86 -11.81
CA THR A 76 -10.13 -2.27 -10.63
C THR A 76 -11.64 -2.17 -10.93
N SER A 77 -12.49 -2.80 -10.12
CA SER A 77 -13.95 -2.65 -10.28
C SER A 77 -14.43 -1.26 -9.85
N ASP A 78 -15.57 -0.78 -10.37
CA ASP A 78 -16.13 0.51 -9.96
C ASP A 78 -16.34 0.61 -8.45
N ALA A 79 -16.78 -0.46 -7.78
CA ALA A 79 -16.94 -0.48 -6.32
C ALA A 79 -15.61 -0.27 -5.57
N GLN A 80 -14.52 -0.88 -6.05
CA GLN A 80 -13.18 -0.66 -5.50
C GLN A 80 -12.64 0.74 -5.82
N PHE A 81 -12.98 1.29 -6.99
CA PHE A 81 -12.64 2.67 -7.34
C PHE A 81 -13.38 3.68 -6.44
N GLN A 82 -14.67 3.48 -6.16
CA GLN A 82 -15.41 4.30 -5.20
C GLN A 82 -14.82 4.18 -3.78
N SER A 83 -14.42 2.98 -3.34
CA SER A 83 -13.71 2.81 -2.06
C SER A 83 -12.36 3.51 -2.05
N LEU A 84 -11.63 3.55 -3.17
CA LEU A 84 -10.37 4.28 -3.29
C LEU A 84 -10.62 5.79 -3.16
N LEU A 85 -11.59 6.35 -3.89
CA LEU A 85 -11.97 7.76 -3.78
C LEU A 85 -12.39 8.15 -2.36
N ALA A 86 -13.13 7.28 -1.66
CA ALA A 86 -13.61 7.54 -0.30
C ALA A 86 -12.53 7.42 0.80
N THR A 87 -11.41 6.71 0.54
CA THR A 87 -10.42 6.37 1.58
C THR A 87 -8.98 6.77 1.27
N GLY A 88 -8.67 7.13 0.03
CA GLY A 88 -7.30 7.30 -0.47
C GLY A 88 -6.48 6.01 -0.50
N ARG A 89 -7.10 4.83 -0.33
CA ARG A 89 -6.40 3.54 -0.17
C ARG A 89 -6.91 2.49 -1.14
N VAL A 90 -5.98 1.74 -1.73
CA VAL A 90 -6.27 0.51 -2.47
C VAL A 90 -6.77 -0.55 -1.50
N SER A 91 -7.98 -1.06 -1.74
CA SER A 91 -8.58 -2.13 -0.96
C SER A 91 -7.83 -3.45 -1.14
N ALA A 92 -7.62 -4.19 -0.05
CA ALA A 92 -6.96 -5.49 -0.09
C ALA A 92 -7.79 -6.54 -0.85
N THR A 93 -7.14 -7.28 -1.75
CA THR A 93 -7.66 -8.51 -2.35
C THR A 93 -6.76 -9.69 -1.99
N VAL A 94 -7.08 -10.92 -2.42
CA VAL A 94 -6.17 -12.07 -2.20
C VAL A 94 -4.81 -11.79 -2.84
N GLU A 95 -4.83 -11.29 -4.08
CA GLU A 95 -3.67 -10.79 -4.81
C GLU A 95 -4.00 -9.41 -5.39
N THR A 96 -3.26 -8.38 -4.97
CA THR A 96 -3.42 -6.99 -5.44
C THR A 96 -2.20 -6.60 -6.26
N PHE A 97 -2.23 -6.79 -7.58
CA PHE A 97 -1.14 -6.36 -8.48
C PHE A 97 -1.28 -4.90 -8.93
N ILE A 98 -0.13 -4.26 -9.13
CA ILE A 98 0.08 -2.98 -9.83
C ILE A 98 1.12 -3.19 -10.94
N SER A 99 1.05 -2.40 -12.01
CA SER A 99 2.01 -2.37 -13.12
C SER A 99 2.78 -1.05 -13.14
N THR A 100 4.02 -1.06 -13.65
CA THR A 100 4.74 0.18 -14.00
C THR A 100 4.32 0.74 -15.36
N GLU A 101 3.50 0.03 -16.14
CA GLU A 101 3.12 0.41 -17.51
C GLU A 101 1.60 0.54 -17.67
N ALA A 102 1.15 1.71 -18.12
CA ALA A 102 -0.26 2.03 -18.32
C ALA A 102 -0.93 1.13 -19.40
N ALA A 103 -0.19 0.77 -20.45
CA ALA A 103 -0.72 -0.04 -21.55
C ALA A 103 -1.11 -1.45 -21.09
N TYR A 104 -0.21 -2.12 -20.38
CA TYR A 104 -0.46 -3.46 -19.80
C TYR A 104 -1.58 -3.45 -18.75
N ALA A 105 -1.67 -2.38 -17.95
CA ALA A 105 -2.70 -2.29 -16.90
C ALA A 105 -4.14 -2.10 -17.41
N ARG A 106 -4.34 -1.79 -18.71
CA ARG A 106 -5.66 -1.46 -19.28
C ARG A 106 -6.41 -2.71 -19.75
N TYR A 107 -7.54 -2.98 -19.09
CA TYR A 107 -8.53 -3.99 -19.47
C TYR A 107 -9.93 -3.56 -19.00
N SER A 108 -10.91 -4.46 -19.05
CA SER A 108 -12.28 -4.15 -18.62
C SER A 108 -12.35 -3.74 -17.14
N GLY A 109 -12.85 -2.53 -16.87
CA GLY A 109 -12.97 -1.94 -15.54
C GLY A 109 -12.54 -0.47 -15.51
N VAL A 110 -12.17 0.02 -14.33
CA VAL A 110 -11.61 1.37 -14.14
C VAL A 110 -10.09 1.26 -14.00
N THR A 111 -9.34 1.68 -15.02
CA THR A 111 -7.89 1.87 -14.90
C THR A 111 -7.59 3.12 -14.07
N VAL A 112 -6.78 2.96 -13.03
CA VAL A 112 -6.34 4.03 -12.14
C VAL A 112 -4.82 4.17 -12.25
N GLN A 113 -4.38 5.43 -12.34
CA GLN A 113 -3.00 5.87 -12.21
C GLN A 113 -2.76 6.35 -10.78
N PHE A 114 -1.73 5.82 -10.13
CA PHE A 114 -1.30 6.20 -8.79
C PHE A 114 0.01 6.97 -8.89
N MET A 115 0.02 8.20 -8.39
CA MET A 115 1.25 8.94 -8.13
C MET A 115 1.70 8.65 -6.71
N THR A 116 2.95 8.21 -6.55
CA THR A 116 3.52 7.82 -5.26
C THR A 116 4.84 8.53 -4.97
N LYS A 117 5.25 8.52 -3.70
CA LYS A 117 6.56 9.02 -3.26
C LYS A 117 7.70 8.24 -3.94
N GLY A 118 8.76 8.94 -4.36
CA GLY A 118 9.97 8.32 -4.88
C GLY A 118 10.61 7.37 -3.88
N GLY A 119 11.23 6.31 -4.41
CA GLY A 119 11.73 5.19 -3.64
C GLY A 119 10.67 4.15 -3.29
N THR A 120 9.39 4.30 -3.67
CA THR A 120 8.33 3.33 -3.34
C THR A 120 8.63 1.94 -3.91
N LYS A 121 9.04 1.84 -5.18
CA LYS A 121 9.46 0.58 -5.81
C LYS A 121 10.69 0.00 -5.11
N ALA A 122 11.65 0.84 -4.72
CA ALA A 122 12.84 0.39 -4.00
C ALA A 122 12.49 -0.14 -2.60
N SER A 123 11.61 0.53 -1.85
CA SER A 123 11.12 0.06 -0.55
C SER A 123 10.27 -1.21 -0.67
N LEU A 124 9.49 -1.37 -1.73
CA LEU A 124 8.80 -2.63 -2.05
C LEU A 124 9.81 -3.75 -2.37
N ALA A 125 10.90 -3.46 -3.08
CA ALA A 125 11.96 -4.42 -3.39
C ALA A 125 12.74 -4.87 -2.14
N GLN A 126 13.00 -3.99 -1.17
CA GLN A 126 13.65 -4.34 0.11
C GLN A 126 12.89 -5.42 0.91
N MET A 127 11.55 -5.49 0.72
CA MET A 127 10.69 -6.55 1.26
C MET A 127 10.16 -7.50 0.17
N GLY A 128 10.83 -7.52 -0.97
CA GLY A 128 10.40 -8.22 -2.17
C GLY A 128 10.70 -9.71 -2.16
N VAL A 129 10.00 -10.43 -3.02
CA VAL A 129 10.37 -11.73 -3.56
C VAL A 129 10.15 -11.71 -5.06
N GLY A 130 10.94 -12.47 -5.82
CA GLY A 130 10.96 -12.44 -7.28
C GLY A 130 10.53 -13.74 -7.94
N ASP A 131 10.08 -13.64 -9.20
CA ASP A 131 10.18 -14.74 -10.16
C ASP A 131 11.60 -14.83 -10.76
N ALA A 132 11.83 -15.82 -11.63
CA ALA A 132 13.12 -16.02 -12.28
C ALA A 132 13.29 -15.24 -13.60
N SER A 133 12.41 -14.29 -13.93
CA SER A 133 12.41 -13.58 -15.22
C SER A 133 13.59 -12.61 -15.35
N ARG A 134 13.98 -12.31 -16.60
CA ARG A 134 15.09 -11.37 -16.87
C ARG A 134 14.84 -9.97 -16.31
N VAL A 135 13.57 -9.53 -16.29
CA VAL A 135 13.14 -8.21 -15.80
C VAL A 135 13.26 -8.10 -14.28
N VAL A 136 13.04 -9.21 -13.55
CA VAL A 136 13.10 -9.25 -12.09
C VAL A 136 14.52 -9.51 -11.56
N ARG A 137 15.39 -10.20 -12.33
CA ARG A 137 16.78 -10.50 -11.93
C ARG A 137 17.63 -9.28 -11.57
N SER A 138 17.34 -8.09 -12.10
CA SER A 138 18.06 -6.85 -11.76
C SER A 138 17.78 -6.33 -10.34
N TYR A 139 16.77 -6.88 -9.64
CA TYR A 139 16.39 -6.48 -8.29
C TYR A 139 17.00 -7.39 -7.19
N ASP A 140 17.75 -8.44 -7.55
CA ASP A 140 18.40 -9.40 -6.64
C ASP A 140 17.48 -9.94 -5.52
N LEU A 141 16.25 -10.32 -5.90
CA LEU A 141 15.20 -10.72 -4.95
C LEU A 141 15.25 -12.22 -4.64
N PRO A 142 15.00 -12.62 -3.37
CA PRO A 142 14.77 -14.02 -3.03
C PRO A 142 13.58 -14.61 -3.81
N SER A 143 13.65 -15.88 -4.19
CA SER A 143 12.56 -16.57 -4.90
C SER A 143 11.23 -16.52 -4.12
N VAL A 144 10.13 -16.34 -4.84
CA VAL A 144 8.77 -16.35 -4.28
C VAL A 144 8.43 -17.67 -3.58
N ALA A 145 7.77 -17.57 -2.42
CA ALA A 145 7.22 -18.69 -1.66
C ALA A 145 5.69 -18.55 -1.54
N PRO A 146 4.91 -19.64 -1.36
CA PRO A 146 3.44 -19.60 -1.43
C PRO A 146 2.72 -18.65 -0.45
N VAL A 147 3.38 -18.17 0.60
CA VAL A 147 2.79 -17.36 1.68
C VAL A 147 3.20 -15.87 1.58
N TRP A 148 3.58 -15.40 0.39
CA TRP A 148 4.08 -14.03 0.18
C TRP A 148 3.04 -12.92 0.48
N THR A 149 1.76 -13.17 0.19
CA THR A 149 0.69 -12.15 0.18
C THR A 149 0.44 -11.45 1.52
N ALA A 150 0.92 -11.99 2.63
CA ALA A 150 0.76 -11.38 3.96
C ALA A 150 1.87 -10.39 4.35
N SER A 151 3.06 -10.48 3.74
CA SER A 151 4.26 -9.80 4.27
C SER A 151 5.31 -9.38 3.25
N ARG A 152 5.16 -9.71 1.96
CA ARG A 152 6.14 -9.43 0.91
C ARG A 152 5.48 -8.78 -0.30
N ALA A 153 6.26 -8.01 -1.05
CA ALA A 153 5.90 -7.63 -2.42
C ALA A 153 6.36 -8.74 -3.37
N PHE A 154 5.56 -9.11 -4.37
CA PHE A 154 5.95 -10.10 -5.38
C PHE A 154 6.25 -9.43 -6.72
N PHE A 155 7.52 -9.37 -7.08
CA PHE A 155 7.98 -8.85 -8.37
C PHE A 155 7.91 -9.98 -9.40
N LYS A 156 7.12 -9.76 -10.45
CA LYS A 156 6.88 -10.72 -11.52
C LYS A 156 7.00 -10.02 -12.88
N SER A 157 7.39 -10.76 -13.91
CA SER A 157 7.23 -10.29 -15.28
C SER A 157 6.09 -11.01 -16.01
N GLU A 158 5.27 -10.25 -16.71
CA GLU A 158 4.29 -10.75 -17.67
C GLU A 158 4.49 -9.99 -18.98
N ASP A 159 4.63 -10.72 -20.10
CA ASP A 159 4.88 -10.17 -21.44
C ASP A 159 6.07 -9.17 -21.53
N GLY A 160 7.05 -9.31 -20.64
CA GLY A 160 8.21 -8.42 -20.53
C GLY A 160 7.99 -7.16 -19.69
N VAL A 161 6.76 -6.91 -19.24
CA VAL A 161 6.39 -5.82 -18.33
C VAL A 161 6.68 -6.22 -16.89
N LEU A 162 7.08 -5.27 -16.04
CA LEU A 162 7.19 -5.47 -14.60
C LEU A 162 5.84 -5.22 -13.91
N ILE A 163 5.38 -6.22 -13.15
CA ILE A 163 4.25 -6.09 -12.23
C ILE A 163 4.68 -6.42 -10.80
N ILE A 164 4.01 -5.78 -9.83
CA ILE A 164 4.29 -5.93 -8.41
C ILE A 164 3.00 -6.33 -7.69
N GLY A 165 3.00 -7.52 -7.10
CA GLY A 165 1.96 -8.00 -6.20
C GLY A 165 2.15 -7.39 -4.82
N LEU A 166 1.15 -6.65 -4.34
CA LEU A 166 1.11 -6.02 -3.00
C LEU A 166 0.48 -6.94 -1.94
N GLY A 167 -0.23 -7.98 -2.37
CA GLY A 167 -0.97 -8.89 -1.49
C GLY A 167 -2.03 -8.15 -0.67
N ARG A 168 -2.11 -8.47 0.63
CA ARG A 168 -3.10 -7.96 1.59
C ARG A 168 -2.51 -7.49 2.92
N GLY A 169 -1.20 -7.28 2.97
CA GLY A 169 -0.46 -6.96 4.20
C GLY A 169 0.59 -5.89 3.99
N ALA A 170 1.77 -6.08 4.57
CA ALA A 170 2.76 -5.01 4.74
C ALA A 170 3.18 -4.28 3.44
N ALA A 171 3.21 -4.96 2.29
CA ALA A 171 3.51 -4.33 0.99
C ALA A 171 2.38 -3.43 0.48
N LEU A 172 1.12 -3.86 0.61
CA LEU A 172 -0.06 -3.03 0.33
C LEU A 172 -0.14 -1.83 1.28
N ASP A 173 0.17 -2.02 2.56
CA ASP A 173 0.22 -0.93 3.54
C ASP A 173 1.34 0.08 3.25
N LEU A 174 2.49 -0.38 2.78
CA LEU A 174 3.57 0.48 2.31
C LEU A 174 3.11 1.30 1.11
N PHE A 175 2.57 0.65 0.07
CA PHE A 175 2.05 1.33 -1.12
C PHE A 175 0.99 2.38 -0.77
N ASN A 176 0.01 2.02 0.05
CA ASN A 176 -1.05 2.92 0.51
C ASN A 176 -0.53 4.12 1.34
N ARG A 177 0.58 4.00 2.07
CA ARG A 177 1.24 5.15 2.74
C ARG A 177 2.10 6.00 1.79
N SER A 178 2.40 5.48 0.60
CA SER A 178 3.19 6.14 -0.44
C SER A 178 2.37 6.91 -1.46
N ILE A 179 1.06 6.63 -1.60
CA ILE A 179 0.16 7.37 -2.49
C ILE A 179 0.19 8.87 -2.13
N ILE A 180 0.36 9.70 -3.17
CA ILE A 180 0.24 11.16 -3.13
C ILE A 180 -1.08 11.57 -3.82
N ASP A 181 -1.37 10.97 -4.97
CA ASP A 181 -2.61 11.14 -5.72
C ASP A 181 -3.03 9.84 -6.43
N SER A 182 -4.31 9.70 -6.75
CA SER A 182 -4.83 8.62 -7.58
C SER A 182 -5.91 9.14 -8.53
N THR A 183 -5.64 9.09 -9.83
CA THR A 183 -6.52 9.62 -10.88
C THR A 183 -6.97 8.50 -11.82
N ARG A 184 -8.26 8.51 -12.21
CA ARG A 184 -8.78 7.59 -13.23
C ARG A 184 -8.14 7.91 -14.58
N CYS A 185 -7.54 6.91 -15.23
CA CYS A 185 -7.12 7.06 -16.61
C CYS A 185 -8.36 7.28 -17.49
N LEU A 186 -8.37 8.36 -18.27
CA LEU A 186 -9.31 8.49 -19.36
C LEU A 186 -8.97 7.42 -20.41
N ASN A 187 -10.01 6.76 -20.93
CA ASN A 187 -9.88 6.05 -22.18
C ASN A 187 -9.98 7.09 -23.28
N ASP A 188 -8.89 7.30 -24.01
CA ASP A 188 -8.92 7.99 -25.30
C ASP A 188 -9.84 7.17 -26.21
N ARG A 189 -11.10 7.61 -26.32
CA ARG A 189 -12.07 7.01 -27.23
C ARG A 189 -11.58 7.31 -28.65
N LYS A 190 -11.10 6.27 -29.33
CA LYS A 190 -11.02 6.24 -30.80
C LYS A 190 -12.42 6.37 -31.39
#